data_AF-A0AAT9HAS5-F1
#
_entry.id   AF-A0AAT9HAS5-F1
#
_cell.length_a   1.000
_cell.length_b   1.000
_cell.length_c   1.000
_cell.angle_alpha   90.00
_cell.angle_beta   90.00
_cell.angle_gamma   90.00
#
_symmetry.space_group_name_H-M   'P 1'
#
loop_
_entity.id
_entity.type
_entity.pdbx_description
1 polymer ?
#
loop_
_entity_poly.entity_id
_entity_poly.type
_entity_poly.pdbx_seq_one_letter_code
_entity_poly.pdbx_strand_id
1 'polypeptide(L)'
;MRRPDILIVEGLNVLQPALPGKDGRTRVGLADYFDFSVYVDARTEDIERWYLNRFKRLRETAFQDPSSYFRKYTQVREEEALDYARTMWRTINKPNLVENIAPTRGRATLVLRKGPDHTVQRLSLRKL
;
A
#
# COMPACT_ATOMS: atom_id res chain seq x y z
N MET A 1 -7.62 -5.55 30.79
CA MET A 1 -8.06 -5.66 29.37
C MET A 1 -7.86 -4.29 28.73
N ARG A 2 -7.17 -4.16 27.60
CA ARG A 2 -7.05 -2.89 26.86
C ARG A 2 -8.13 -2.84 25.79
N ARG A 3 -9.00 -1.84 25.83
CA ARG A 3 -10.10 -1.62 24.87
C ARG A 3 -10.06 -0.15 24.44
N PRO A 4 -9.38 0.18 23.32
CA PRO A 4 -9.32 1.56 22.84
C PRO A 4 -10.69 1.97 22.27
N ASP A 5 -11.00 3.27 22.35
CA ASP A 5 -12.22 3.82 21.76
C ASP A 5 -12.17 3.80 20.22
N ILE A 6 -10.98 3.98 19.65
CA ILE A 6 -10.73 3.93 18.20
C ILE A 6 -9.49 3.07 17.94
N LEU A 7 -9.60 2.13 17.00
CA LEU A 7 -8.48 1.35 16.48
C LEU A 7 -8.31 1.65 14.98
N ILE A 8 -7.13 2.14 14.60
CA ILE A 8 -6.78 2.31 13.19
C ILE A 8 -6.05 1.05 12.72
N VAL A 9 -6.62 0.39 11.71
CA VAL A 9 -6.00 -0.76 11.05
C VAL A 9 -5.56 -0.34 9.65
N GLU A 10 -4.27 -0.45 9.37
CA GLU A 10 -3.70 -0.14 8.05
C GLU A 10 -3.12 -1.37 7.37
N GLY A 11 -3.15 -1.39 6.04
CA GLY A 11 -2.57 -2.46 5.24
C GLY A 11 -3.09 -2.49 3.81
N LEU A 12 -2.38 -3.21 2.95
CA LEU A 12 -2.72 -3.33 1.52
C LEU A 12 -3.97 -4.18 1.27
N ASN A 13 -4.27 -5.10 2.19
CA ASN A 13 -5.30 -6.14 2.04
C ASN A 13 -6.54 -5.92 2.93
N VAL A 14 -6.61 -4.83 3.67
CA VAL A 14 -7.66 -4.62 4.69
C VAL A 14 -9.07 -4.53 4.09
N LEU A 15 -9.18 -4.23 2.79
CA LEU A 15 -10.43 -4.19 2.03
C LEU A 15 -10.66 -5.40 1.12
N GLN A 16 -9.78 -6.40 1.14
CA GLN A 16 -9.97 -7.58 0.29
C GLN A 16 -11.19 -8.41 0.76
N PRO A 17 -11.96 -8.99 -0.18
CA PRO A 17 -12.98 -9.98 0.17
C PRO A 17 -12.35 -11.18 0.86
N ALA A 18 -13.12 -11.82 1.74
CA ALA A 18 -12.72 -13.14 2.18
C ALA A 18 -12.71 -14.11 0.99
N LEU A 19 -11.68 -14.93 0.91
CA LEU A 19 -11.65 -16.02 -0.05
C LEU A 19 -12.69 -17.08 0.37
N PRO A 20 -13.47 -17.62 -0.58
CA PRO A 20 -14.38 -18.73 -0.27
C PRO A 20 -13.58 -19.91 0.28
N GLY A 21 -14.15 -20.61 1.28
CA GLY A 21 -13.55 -21.83 1.79
C GLY A 21 -13.53 -22.94 0.74
N LYS A 22 -12.67 -23.94 0.91
CA LYS A 22 -12.65 -25.16 0.08
C LYS A 22 -13.97 -25.96 0.15
N ASP A 23 -14.79 -25.66 1.16
CA ASP A 23 -16.12 -26.19 1.42
C ASP A 23 -17.25 -25.37 0.77
N GLY A 24 -16.91 -24.36 -0.03
CA GLY A 24 -17.88 -23.48 -0.71
C GLY A 24 -18.59 -22.48 0.21
N ARG A 25 -18.21 -22.39 1.49
CA ARG A 25 -18.82 -21.46 2.44
C ARG A 25 -18.20 -20.07 2.32
N THR A 26 -19.05 -19.05 2.31
CA THR A 26 -18.65 -17.64 2.38
C THR A 26 -18.05 -17.37 3.76
N ARG A 27 -16.87 -16.74 3.77
CA ARG A 27 -16.18 -16.32 4.99
C ARG A 27 -16.38 -14.82 5.20
N VAL A 28 -16.23 -14.37 6.45
CA VAL A 28 -16.23 -12.95 6.81
C VAL A 28 -14.86 -12.36 6.47
N GLY A 29 -14.84 -11.24 5.76
CA GLY A 29 -13.63 -10.49 5.44
C GLY A 29 -13.24 -9.54 6.57
N LEU A 30 -11.98 -9.13 6.61
CA LEU A 30 -11.52 -8.18 7.65
C LEU A 30 -12.31 -6.87 7.62
N ALA A 31 -12.65 -6.39 6.41
CA ALA A 31 -13.43 -5.18 6.19
C ALA A 31 -14.84 -5.21 6.81
N ASP A 32 -15.40 -6.39 7.05
CA ASP A 32 -16.77 -6.54 7.58
C ASP A 32 -16.83 -6.17 9.08
N TYR A 33 -15.68 -6.03 9.75
CA TYR A 33 -15.57 -5.57 11.14
C TYR A 33 -15.30 -4.06 11.27
N PHE A 34 -15.18 -3.33 10.15
CA PHE A 34 -14.84 -1.91 10.19
C PHE A 34 -16.10 -1.04 10.10
N ASP A 35 -16.23 -0.11 11.05
CA ASP A 35 -17.28 0.93 11.01
C ASP A 35 -17.01 1.96 9.90
N PHE A 36 -15.74 2.19 9.57
CA PHE A 36 -15.31 3.14 8.57
C PHE A 36 -14.03 2.70 7.88
N SER A 37 -13.92 2.95 6.58
CA SER A 37 -12.72 2.63 5.81
C SER A 37 -12.29 3.75 4.86
N VAL A 38 -10.97 3.91 4.74
CA VAL A 38 -10.35 4.91 3.87
C VAL A 38 -9.46 4.21 2.85
N TYR A 39 -9.68 4.49 1.57
CA TYR A 39 -8.76 4.11 0.49
C TYR A 39 -7.98 5.33 0.02
N VAL A 40 -6.65 5.27 0.15
CA VAL A 40 -5.74 6.33 -0.34
C VAL A 40 -5.35 6.01 -1.78
N ASP A 41 -5.77 6.86 -2.70
CA ASP A 41 -5.66 6.67 -4.13
C ASP A 41 -4.72 7.70 -4.77
N ALA A 42 -4.05 7.33 -5.87
CA ALA A 42 -3.19 8.20 -6.66
C ALA A 42 -3.00 7.63 -8.07
N ARG A 43 -2.39 8.39 -8.99
CA ARG A 43 -2.00 7.82 -10.29
C ARG A 43 -0.89 6.80 -10.07
N THR A 44 -0.89 5.71 -10.83
CA THR A 44 0.11 4.64 -10.68
C THR A 44 1.53 5.17 -10.85
N GLU A 45 1.72 6.13 -11.75
CA GLU A 45 3.00 6.77 -12.04
C GLU A 45 3.48 7.65 -10.87
N ASP A 46 2.54 8.25 -10.13
CA ASP A 46 2.86 9.02 -8.92
C ASP A 46 3.28 8.09 -7.78
N ILE A 47 2.59 6.96 -7.59
CA ILE A 47 2.94 5.95 -6.58
C ILE A 47 4.31 5.34 -6.89
N GLU A 48 4.60 5.05 -8.15
CA GLU A 48 5.92 4.58 -8.59
C GLU A 48 7.02 5.57 -8.21
N ARG A 49 6.83 6.86 -8.53
CA ARG A 49 7.78 7.91 -8.19
C ARG A 49 7.99 8.01 -6.68
N TRP A 50 6.92 7.93 -5.88
CA TRP A 50 7.03 7.93 -4.41
C TRP A 50 7.75 6.71 -3.87
N TYR A 51 7.49 5.54 -4.45
CA TYR A 51 8.17 4.30 -4.08
C TYR A 51 9.68 4.41 -4.33
N LEU A 52 10.09 4.88 -5.51
CA LEU A 52 11.50 5.06 -5.86
C LEU A 52 12.18 6.12 -4.98
N ASN A 53 11.51 7.25 -4.74
CA ASN A 53 12.03 8.30 -3.85
C ASN A 53 12.19 7.80 -2.42
N ARG A 54 11.22 7.01 -1.91
CA ARG A 54 11.33 6.38 -0.59
C ARG A 54 12.48 5.39 -0.55
N PHE A 55 12.65 4.57 -1.58
CA PHE A 55 13.77 3.62 -1.67
C PHE A 55 15.11 4.34 -1.62
N LYS A 56 15.27 5.44 -2.37
CA LYS A 56 16.47 6.28 -2.31
C LYS A 56 16.74 6.81 -0.90
N ARG A 57 15.74 7.43 -0.26
CA ARG A 57 15.90 7.95 1.11
C ARG A 57 16.24 6.86 2.13
N LEU A 58 15.66 5.67 1.99
CA LEU A 58 15.98 4.54 2.86
C LEU A 58 17.40 4.02 2.63
N ARG A 59 17.88 4.04 1.37
CA ARG A 59 19.27 3.72 1.03
C ARG A 59 20.28 4.67 1.68
N GLU A 60 19.95 5.95 1.78
CA GLU A 60 20.76 6.97 2.44
C GLU A 60 20.72 6.86 3.98
N THR A 61 19.74 6.14 4.55
CA THR A 61 19.48 6.11 5.99
C THR A 61 19.37 4.68 6.53
N ALA A 62 18.16 4.13 6.66
CA ALA A 62 17.88 2.86 7.34
C ALA A 62 18.60 1.64 6.74
N PHE A 63 18.95 1.67 5.45
CA PHE A 63 19.70 0.56 4.83
C PHE A 63 21.19 0.60 5.20
N GLN A 64 21.70 1.71 5.75
CA GLN A 64 23.07 1.84 6.25
C GLN A 64 23.27 1.14 7.61
N ASP A 65 22.23 0.61 8.24
CA ASP A 65 22.36 -0.31 9.36
C ASP A 65 22.93 -1.65 8.85
N PRO A 66 24.06 -2.15 9.38
CA PRO A 66 24.61 -3.45 9.01
C PRO A 66 23.65 -4.63 9.19
N SER A 67 22.69 -4.53 10.12
CA SER A 67 21.66 -5.55 10.38
C SER A 67 20.48 -5.47 9.41
N SER A 68 20.41 -4.43 8.58
CA SER A 68 19.32 -4.25 7.61
C SER A 68 19.39 -5.33 6.52
N TYR A 69 18.27 -6.03 6.30
CA TYR A 69 18.11 -6.94 5.15
C TYR A 69 18.44 -6.26 3.81
N PHE A 70 18.22 -4.94 3.74
CA PHE A 70 18.42 -4.14 2.54
C PHE A 70 19.84 -3.57 2.41
N ARG A 71 20.77 -3.89 3.33
CA ARG A 71 22.14 -3.37 3.33
C ARG A 71 22.87 -3.57 2.00
N LYS A 72 22.62 -4.70 1.32
CA LYS A 72 23.16 -5.02 -0.02
C LYS A 72 22.96 -3.92 -1.06
N TYR A 73 21.86 -3.15 -0.98
CA TYR A 73 21.59 -2.06 -1.92
C TYR A 73 22.43 -0.79 -1.68
N THR A 74 23.09 -0.68 -0.53
CA THR A 74 24.05 0.41 -0.24
C THR A 74 25.43 0.14 -0.84
N GLN A 75 25.73 -1.12 -1.18
CA GLN A 75 27.04 -1.57 -1.64
C GLN A 75 27.24 -1.46 -3.15
N VAL A 76 26.16 -1.12 -3.89
CA VAL A 76 26.18 -0.87 -5.32
C VAL A 76 25.96 0.62 -5.62
N ARG A 77 26.22 1.04 -6.86
CA ARG A 77 25.97 2.42 -7.29
C ARG A 77 24.48 2.76 -7.16
N GLU A 78 24.17 4.03 -6.96
CA GLU A 78 22.77 4.46 -6.77
C GLU A 78 21.87 4.09 -7.93
N GLU A 79 22.35 4.33 -9.15
CA GLU A 79 21.66 4.01 -10.39
C GLU A 79 21.28 2.53 -10.45
N GLU A 80 22.23 1.66 -10.13
CA GLU A 80 22.04 0.21 -10.09
C GLU A 80 21.01 -0.19 -9.01
N ALA A 81 21.10 0.41 -7.82
CA ALA A 81 20.12 0.19 -6.75
C ALA A 81 18.69 0.63 -7.17
N LEU A 82 18.58 1.73 -7.91
CA LEU A 82 17.30 2.23 -8.42
C LEU A 82 16.75 1.35 -9.54
N ASP A 83 17.59 0.75 -10.38
CA ASP A 83 17.15 -0.22 -11.38
C ASP A 83 16.57 -1.49 -10.75
N TYR A 84 17.17 -1.97 -9.65
CA TYR A 84 16.58 -3.03 -8.83
C TYR A 84 15.23 -2.61 -8.24
N ALA A 85 15.12 -1.39 -7.71
CA ALA A 85 13.87 -0.88 -7.17
C ALA A 85 12.77 -0.78 -8.23
N ARG A 86 13.09 -0.28 -9.44
CA ARG A 86 12.18 -0.24 -10.59
C ARG A 86 11.72 -1.64 -10.99
N THR A 87 12.63 -2.61 -10.99
CA THR A 87 12.30 -4.00 -11.27
C THR A 87 11.30 -4.54 -10.25
N MET A 88 11.57 -4.38 -8.95
CA MET A 88 10.66 -4.79 -7.87
C MET A 88 9.30 -4.09 -7.95
N TRP A 89 9.27 -2.80 -8.30
CA TRP A 89 8.01 -2.11 -8.54
C TRP A 89 7.24 -2.77 -9.69
N ARG A 90 7.87 -2.96 -10.85
CA ARG A 90 7.24 -3.51 -12.05
C ARG A 90 6.76 -4.95 -11.88
N THR A 91 7.50 -5.79 -11.13
CA THR A 91 7.22 -7.23 -11.05
C THR A 91 6.46 -7.65 -9.81
N ILE A 92 6.38 -6.81 -8.77
CA ILE A 92 5.74 -7.17 -7.50
C ILE A 92 4.69 -6.13 -7.12
N ASN A 93 5.11 -4.88 -6.91
CA ASN A 93 4.22 -3.87 -6.30
C ASN A 93 3.13 -3.40 -7.27
N LYS A 94 3.48 -3.13 -8.53
CA LYS A 94 2.52 -2.69 -9.55
C LYS A 94 1.49 -3.79 -9.88
N PRO A 95 1.87 -5.06 -10.12
CA PRO A 95 0.90 -6.14 -10.28
C PRO A 95 -0.01 -6.26 -9.06
N ASN A 96 0.56 -6.25 -7.84
CA ASN A 96 -0.25 -6.29 -6.63
C ASN A 96 -1.22 -5.10 -6.51
N LEU A 97 -0.78 -3.89 -6.86
CA LEU A 97 -1.63 -2.70 -6.91
C LEU A 97 -2.79 -2.88 -7.87
N VAL A 98 -2.52 -3.28 -9.10
CA VAL A 98 -3.51 -3.36 -10.18
C VAL A 98 -4.48 -4.52 -9.97
N GLU A 99 -3.97 -5.68 -9.56
CA GLU A 99 -4.73 -6.93 -9.52
C GLU A 99 -5.44 -7.14 -8.17
N ASN A 100 -4.84 -6.70 -7.06
CA ASN A 100 -5.31 -7.08 -5.72
C ASN A 100 -5.75 -5.90 -4.85
N ILE A 101 -5.23 -4.69 -5.07
CA ILE A 101 -5.51 -3.52 -4.21
C ILE A 101 -6.53 -2.60 -4.87
N ALA A 102 -6.26 -2.11 -6.08
CA ALA A 102 -7.12 -1.18 -6.82
C ALA A 102 -8.57 -1.67 -6.99
N PRO A 103 -8.84 -2.97 -7.25
CA PRO A 103 -10.21 -3.47 -7.35
C PRO A 103 -11.01 -3.33 -6.04
N THR A 104 -10.35 -3.22 -4.89
CA THR A 104 -11.01 -3.06 -3.59
C THR A 104 -11.45 -1.62 -3.31
N ARG A 105 -11.04 -0.64 -4.12
CA ARG A 105 -11.35 0.79 -3.92
C ARG A 105 -12.83 1.06 -3.72
N GLY A 106 -13.70 0.37 -4.47
CA GLY A 106 -15.15 0.54 -4.39
C GLY A 106 -15.77 0.11 -3.05
N ARG A 107 -15.03 -0.62 -2.21
CA ARG A 107 -15.46 -1.07 -0.88
C ARG A 107 -15.22 -0.05 0.21
N ALA A 108 -14.43 1.00 -0.05
CA ALA A 108 -14.12 2.00 0.94
C ALA A 108 -15.31 2.93 1.23
N THR A 109 -15.42 3.39 2.47
CA THR A 109 -16.37 4.45 2.86
C THR A 109 -15.94 5.79 2.29
N LEU A 110 -14.64 6.10 2.37
CA LEU A 110 -14.01 7.30 1.83
C LEU A 110 -12.86 6.94 0.89
N VAL A 111 -12.85 7.53 -0.30
CA VAL A 111 -11.69 7.52 -1.20
C VAL A 111 -11.03 8.89 -1.17
N LEU A 112 -9.75 8.92 -0.83
CA LEU A 112 -8.90 10.11 -0.80
C LEU A 112 -7.93 10.05 -1.98
N ARG A 113 -8.09 10.94 -2.97
CA ARG A 113 -7.23 10.99 -4.16
C ARG A 113 -6.13 12.02 -3.95
N LYS A 114 -4.88 11.57 -4.01
CA LYS A 114 -3.67 12.39 -3.91
C LYS A 114 -3.16 12.81 -5.29
N GLY A 115 -2.63 14.02 -5.37
CA GLY A 115 -1.84 14.55 -6.47
C GLY A 115 -0.36 14.17 -6.36
N PRO A 116 0.47 14.51 -7.35
CA PRO A 116 1.87 14.08 -7.48
C PRO A 116 2.80 14.49 -6.33
N ASP A 117 2.43 15.53 -5.59
CA ASP A 117 3.12 16.13 -4.44
C ASP A 117 2.53 15.68 -3.09
N HIS A 118 1.75 14.60 -3.10
CA HIS A 118 0.99 14.08 -1.96
C HIS A 118 -0.15 14.98 -1.45
N THR A 119 -0.47 16.09 -2.11
CA THR A 119 -1.65 16.89 -1.73
C THR A 119 -2.94 16.14 -2.01
N VAL A 120 -3.95 16.31 -1.15
CA VAL A 120 -5.28 15.74 -1.40
C VAL A 120 -6.00 16.62 -2.42
N GLN A 121 -6.36 16.05 -3.56
CA GLN A 121 -7.03 16.78 -4.65
C GLN A 121 -8.52 16.49 -4.72
N ARG A 122 -8.97 15.34 -4.22
CA ARG A 122 -10.38 14.96 -4.22
C ARG A 122 -10.70 14.01 -3.08
N LEU A 123 -11.88 14.20 -2.49
CA LEU A 123 -12.50 13.28 -1.56
C LEU A 123 -13.80 12.75 -2.19
N SER A 124 -14.07 11.46 -2.03
CA SER A 124 -15.33 10.84 -2.44
C SER A 124 -15.85 9.99 -1.30
N LEU A 125 -16.92 10.47 -0.67
CA LEU A 125 -17.59 9.80 0.45
C LEU A 125 -18.82 9.07 -0.07
N ARG A 126 -18.98 7.80 0.31
CA ARG A 126 -20.18 7.03 -0.01
C ARG A 126 -21.40 7.67 0.68
N LYS A 127 -22.49 7.88 -0.07
CA LYS A 127 -23.77 8.33 0.52
C LYS A 127 -24.33 7.21 1.39
N LEU A 128 -24.83 7.58 2.57
CA LEU A 128 -25.56 6.71 3.49
C LEU A 128 -27.00 6.52 3.01
#